data_AF-A0A5J4RNM6-F1
#
_entry.id   AF-A0A5J4RNM6-F1
#
_cell.length_a   1.000
_cell.length_b   1.000
_cell.length_c   1.000
_cell.angle_alpha   90.00
_cell.angle_beta   90.00
_cell.angle_gamma   90.00
#
_symmetry.space_group_name_H-M   'P 1'
#
loop_
_entity.id
_entity.type
_entity.pdbx_description
1 polymer ?
#
loop_
_entity_poly.entity_id
_entity_poly.type
_entity_poly.pdbx_seq_one_letter_code
_entity_poly.pdbx_strand_id
1 'polypeptide(L)'
;MTGQWENALARIESGEMQPQAFHRTIEVYTRQITTELLETSVSHAGENNCVCPKCKVSPIRFYPKVVKCSNANCGLIVFRSKSEKQLSDKQITDLLTMGKTPVIKGFKSKAGKSFDASLKFDADFQVVYDFPEKN
;
A
#
# COMPACT_ATOMS: atom_id res chain seq x y z
N MET A 1 2.00 -3.31 28.88
CA MET A 1 3.46 -3.08 28.95
C MET A 1 3.80 -1.71 29.54
N THR A 2 3.12 -0.63 29.13
CA THR A 2 3.33 0.72 29.70
C THR A 2 3.20 0.77 31.24
N GLY A 3 2.14 0.21 31.83
CA GLY A 3 1.96 0.20 33.29
C GLY A 3 2.98 -0.63 34.09
N GLN A 4 3.61 -1.63 33.48
CA GLN A 4 4.67 -2.41 34.14
C GLN A 4 5.97 -1.60 34.24
N TRP A 5 6.24 -0.74 33.25
CA TRP A 5 7.41 0.13 33.25
C TRP A 5 7.25 1.26 34.26
N GLU A 6 6.05 1.86 34.33
CA GLU A 6 5.74 2.87 35.35
C GLU A 6 5.89 2.33 36.77
N ASN A 7 5.44 1.10 37.02
CA ASN A 7 5.63 0.43 38.32
C ASN A 7 7.11 0.16 38.62
N ALA A 8 7.88 -0.31 37.62
CA ALA A 8 9.32 -0.53 37.80
C ALA A 8 10.07 0.78 38.11
N LEU A 9 9.71 1.88 37.47
CA LEU A 9 10.27 3.20 37.74
C LEU A 9 9.92 3.70 39.15
N ALA A 10 8.67 3.53 39.59
CA ALA A 10 8.26 3.87 40.96
C ALA A 10 9.02 3.05 42.02
N ARG A 11 9.30 1.77 41.74
CA ARG A 11 10.09 0.89 42.63
C ARG A 11 11.58 1.24 42.65
N ILE A 12 12.10 1.82 41.57
CA ILE A 12 13.46 2.38 41.56
C ILE A 12 13.51 3.64 42.43
N GLU A 13 12.51 4.52 42.30
CA GLU A 13 12.39 5.73 43.11
C GLU A 13 12.28 5.40 44.61
N SER A 14 11.54 4.36 44.98
CA SER A 14 11.44 3.90 46.38
C SER A 14 12.65 3.09 46.86
N GLY A 15 13.62 2.78 45.99
CA GLY A 15 14.81 1.98 46.29
C GLY A 15 14.57 0.46 46.38
N GLU A 16 13.36 0.00 46.09
CA GLU A 16 12.97 -1.43 46.07
C GLU A 16 13.48 -2.19 44.84
N MET A 17 13.96 -1.47 43.83
CA MET A 17 14.53 -2.05 42.61
C MET A 17 15.84 -1.34 42.25
N GLN A 18 16.86 -2.13 41.88
CA GLN A 18 18.10 -1.56 41.37
C GLN A 18 17.92 -1.09 39.91
N PRO A 19 18.35 0.13 39.55
CA PRO A 19 18.28 0.63 38.18
C PRO A 19 18.91 -0.32 37.16
N GLN A 20 20.04 -0.96 37.51
CA GLN A 20 20.73 -1.90 36.63
C GLN A 20 19.88 -3.13 36.28
N ALA A 21 19.02 -3.60 37.19
CA ALA A 21 18.13 -4.71 36.91
C ALA A 21 17.10 -4.32 35.85
N PHE A 22 16.53 -3.13 35.96
CA PHE A 22 15.59 -2.59 34.96
C PHE A 22 16.26 -2.38 33.60
N HIS A 23 17.48 -1.84 33.55
CA HIS A 23 18.24 -1.71 32.29
C HIS A 23 18.45 -3.05 31.58
N ARG A 24 18.83 -4.11 32.31
CA ARG A 24 18.94 -5.45 31.74
C ARG A 24 17.62 -5.95 31.17
N THR A 25 16.51 -5.68 31.85
CA THR A 25 15.17 -6.03 31.35
C THR A 25 14.85 -5.31 30.03
N ILE A 26 15.20 -4.02 29.91
CA ILE A 26 15.03 -3.27 28.65
C ILE A 26 15.88 -3.90 27.54
N GLU A 27 17.15 -4.19 27.78
CA GLU A 27 18.05 -4.78 26.77
C GLU A 27 17.52 -6.13 26.25
N VAL A 28 17.06 -7.00 27.14
CA VAL A 28 16.47 -8.30 26.78
C VAL A 28 15.19 -8.10 25.97
N TYR A 29 14.32 -7.21 26.42
CA TYR A 29 13.05 -6.93 25.74
C TYR A 29 13.25 -6.33 24.35
N THR A 30 14.19 -5.39 24.19
CA THR A 30 14.56 -4.83 22.89
C THR A 30 15.07 -5.92 21.96
N ARG A 31 15.98 -6.79 22.43
CA ARG A 31 16.49 -7.91 21.62
C ARG A 31 15.36 -8.82 21.16
N GLN A 32 14.47 -9.21 22.08
CA GLN A 32 13.35 -10.08 21.78
C GLN A 32 12.47 -9.49 20.66
N ILE A 33 12.05 -8.23 20.78
CA ILE A 33 11.22 -7.59 19.74
C ILE A 33 11.95 -7.49 18.42
N THR A 34 13.25 -7.13 18.44
CA THR A 34 14.01 -7.04 17.18
C THR A 34 14.11 -8.39 16.48
N THR A 35 14.30 -9.48 17.22
CA THR A 35 14.31 -10.83 16.67
C THR A 35 12.95 -11.19 16.10
N GLU A 36 11.88 -11.00 16.88
CA GLU A 36 10.51 -11.28 16.44
C GLU A 36 10.15 -10.50 15.17
N LEU A 37 10.52 -9.23 15.07
CA LEU A 37 10.27 -8.40 13.90
C LEU A 37 11.08 -8.85 12.67
N LEU A 38 12.33 -9.26 12.85
CA LEU A 38 13.17 -9.76 11.76
C LEU A 38 12.70 -11.12 11.24
N GLU A 39 12.18 -11.98 12.12
CA GLU A 39 11.63 -13.30 11.77
C GLU A 39 10.22 -13.20 11.16
N THR A 40 9.53 -12.09 11.39
CA THR A 40 8.18 -11.87 10.85
C THR A 40 8.25 -11.66 9.34
N SER A 41 7.73 -12.63 8.58
CA SER A 41 7.52 -12.47 7.14
C SER A 41 6.23 -11.69 6.88
N VAL A 42 6.37 -10.47 6.33
CA VAL A 42 5.21 -9.69 5.85
C VAL A 42 4.85 -10.16 4.45
N SER A 43 3.89 -11.09 4.36
CA SER A 43 3.30 -11.51 3.10
C SER A 43 2.59 -10.32 2.44
N HIS A 44 3.18 -9.83 1.34
CA HIS A 44 2.51 -8.84 0.49
C HIS A 44 1.43 -9.56 -0.32
N ALA A 45 0.17 -9.34 0.03
CA ALA A 45 -0.96 -9.84 -0.74
C ALA A 45 -0.97 -9.21 -2.14
N GLY A 46 -0.58 -9.99 -3.15
CA GLY A 46 -0.76 -9.64 -4.56
C GLY A 46 0.43 -10.01 -5.44
N GLU A 47 0.71 -11.31 -5.60
CA GLU A 47 1.53 -11.81 -6.70
C GLU A 47 0.72 -11.75 -8.02
N ASN A 48 0.36 -10.55 -8.45
CA ASN A 48 -0.02 -10.34 -9.85
C ASN A 48 1.28 -10.02 -10.58
N ASN A 49 1.78 -10.99 -11.35
CA ASN A 49 3.09 -10.96 -12.00
C ASN A 49 3.11 -10.06 -13.25
N CYS A 50 2.66 -8.81 -13.11
CA CYS A 50 2.55 -7.84 -14.19
C CYS A 50 3.82 -7.01 -14.31
N VAL A 51 4.38 -6.92 -15.52
CA VAL A 51 5.51 -6.02 -15.82
C VAL A 51 4.99 -4.59 -15.98
N CYS A 52 5.75 -3.61 -15.49
CA CYS A 52 5.37 -2.22 -15.58
C CYS A 52 5.29 -1.73 -17.04
N PRO A 53 4.17 -1.14 -17.51
CA PRO A 53 4.04 -0.67 -18.89
C PRO A 53 4.92 0.56 -19.21
N LYS A 54 5.31 1.34 -18.18
CA LYS A 54 6.13 2.54 -18.33
C LYS A 54 7.62 2.22 -18.52
N CYS A 55 8.20 1.39 -17.66
CA CYS A 55 9.63 1.02 -17.77
C CYS A 55 9.88 -0.32 -18.45
N LYS A 56 8.86 -1.18 -18.61
CA LYS A 56 8.93 -2.50 -19.26
C LYS A 56 9.93 -3.50 -18.68
N VAL A 57 10.52 -3.20 -17.52
CA VAL A 57 11.57 -4.00 -16.90
C VAL A 57 11.12 -4.57 -15.56
N SER A 58 10.59 -3.73 -14.69
CA SER A 58 10.38 -4.10 -13.29
C SER A 58 8.92 -4.52 -13.02
N PRO A 59 8.68 -5.44 -12.07
CA PRO A 59 7.34 -5.87 -11.71
C PRO A 59 6.57 -4.75 -11.02
N ILE A 60 5.25 -4.86 -11.07
CA ILE A 60 4.33 -4.01 -10.35
C ILE A 60 3.94 -4.65 -9.02
N ARG A 61 3.86 -3.82 -7.97
CA ARG A 61 3.41 -4.23 -6.64
C ARG A 61 2.01 -3.70 -6.38
N PHE A 62 1.14 -4.58 -5.92
CA PHE A 62 -0.23 -4.24 -5.55
C PHE A 62 -0.28 -3.94 -4.05
N TYR A 63 -0.80 -2.77 -3.69
CA TYR A 63 -1.07 -2.36 -2.33
C TYR A 63 -2.57 -2.05 -2.17
N PRO A 64 -3.12 -2.04 -0.94
CA PRO A 64 -4.54 -1.82 -0.72
C PRO A 64 -5.12 -0.54 -1.32
N LYS A 65 -4.31 0.53 -1.45
CA LYS A 65 -4.75 1.83 -1.99
C LYS A 65 -4.17 2.15 -3.37
N VAL A 66 -3.01 1.59 -3.69
CA VAL A 66 -2.24 1.95 -4.88
C VAL A 66 -1.56 0.74 -5.48
N VAL A 67 -1.28 0.81 -6.77
CA VAL A 67 -0.51 -0.17 -7.52
C VAL A 67 0.65 0.59 -8.14
N LYS A 68 1.89 0.21 -7.82
CA LYS A 68 3.08 0.99 -8.23
C LYS A 68 4.19 0.11 -8.78
N CYS A 69 5.00 0.69 -9.66
CA CYS A 69 6.22 0.03 -10.11
C CYS A 69 7.18 -0.18 -8.93
N SER A 70 7.85 -1.33 -8.90
CA SER A 70 8.90 -1.62 -7.91
C SER A 70 10.18 -0.81 -8.13
N ASN A 71 10.41 -0.28 -9.35
CA ASN A 71 11.54 0.58 -9.64
C ASN A 71 11.28 2.02 -9.17
N ALA A 72 12.09 2.48 -8.21
CA ALA A 72 12.03 3.83 -7.65
C ALA A 72 12.20 4.93 -8.72
N ASN A 73 12.96 4.67 -9.79
CA ASN A 73 13.23 5.65 -10.85
C ASN A 73 12.11 5.75 -11.90
N CYS A 74 11.17 4.79 -11.93
CA CYS A 74 10.07 4.79 -12.91
C CYS A 74 8.91 5.70 -12.47
N GLY A 75 8.57 5.67 -11.17
CA GLY A 75 7.53 6.51 -10.58
C GLY A 75 6.09 6.22 -11.04
N LEU A 76 5.81 5.13 -11.76
CA LEU A 76 4.44 4.76 -12.13
C LEU A 76 3.62 4.42 -10.87
N ILE A 77 2.50 5.13 -10.67
CA ILE A 77 1.55 4.92 -9.58
C ILE A 77 0.12 4.96 -10.15
N VAL A 78 -0.66 3.93 -9.85
CA VAL A 78 -2.08 3.81 -10.16
C VAL A 78 -2.86 3.75 -8.86
N PHE A 79 -3.80 4.66 -8.64
CA PHE A 79 -4.68 4.60 -7.47
C PHE A 79 -5.79 3.57 -7.70
N ARG A 80 -6.07 2.75 -6.68
CA ARG A 80 -7.22 1.83 -6.72
C ARG A 80 -8.55 2.58 -6.69
N SER A 81 -8.57 3.77 -6.08
CA SER A 81 -9.77 4.61 -6.04
C SER A 81 -9.75 5.67 -7.15
N LYS A 82 -10.85 5.78 -7.89
CA LYS A 82 -11.08 6.79 -8.93
C LYS A 82 -12.56 7.18 -8.96
N SER A 83 -12.87 8.46 -8.75
CA SER A 83 -14.25 9.00 -8.74
C SER A 83 -15.25 8.16 -7.93
N GLU A 84 -14.99 7.99 -6.63
CA GLU A 84 -15.79 7.21 -5.68
C GLU A 84 -15.92 5.71 -6.00
N LYS A 85 -15.22 5.20 -7.01
CA LYS A 85 -15.15 3.77 -7.33
C LYS A 85 -13.81 3.18 -6.91
N GLN A 86 -13.86 1.93 -6.46
CA GLN A 86 -12.69 1.09 -6.25
C GLN A 86 -12.53 0.17 -7.45
N LEU A 87 -11.34 0.19 -8.05
CA LEU A 87 -10.95 -0.69 -9.14
C LEU A 87 -10.61 -2.07 -8.57
N SER A 88 -11.08 -3.12 -9.23
CA SER A 88 -10.70 -4.49 -8.91
C SER A 88 -9.29 -4.78 -9.41
N ASP A 89 -8.62 -5.78 -8.81
CA ASP A 89 -7.30 -6.19 -9.26
C ASP A 89 -7.29 -6.63 -10.73
N LYS A 90 -8.39 -7.24 -11.20
CA LYS A 90 -8.55 -7.58 -12.61
C LYS A 90 -8.57 -6.34 -13.51
N GLN A 91 -9.33 -5.30 -13.14
CA GLN A 91 -9.38 -4.05 -13.91
C GLN A 91 -8.02 -3.36 -13.97
N ILE A 92 -7.28 -3.37 -12.85
CA ILE A 92 -5.92 -2.78 -12.82
C ILE A 92 -4.97 -3.63 -13.66
N THR A 93 -5.03 -4.96 -13.56
CA THR A 93 -4.23 -5.86 -14.40
C THR A 93 -4.51 -5.64 -15.89
N ASP A 94 -5.78 -5.48 -16.30
CA ASP A 94 -6.16 -5.14 -17.67
C ASP A 94 -5.57 -3.78 -18.09
N LEU A 95 -5.66 -2.76 -17.23
CA LEU A 95 -5.06 -1.44 -17.47
C LEU A 95 -3.53 -1.54 -17.68
N LEU A 96 -2.85 -2.37 -16.89
CA LEU A 96 -1.39 -2.52 -16.92
C LEU A 96 -0.90 -3.34 -18.11
N THR A 97 -1.66 -4.34 -18.54
CA THR A 97 -1.26 -5.27 -19.61
C THR A 97 -1.76 -4.83 -20.97
N MET A 98 -3.02 -4.40 -21.07
CA MET A 98 -3.67 -3.98 -22.31
C MET A 98 -3.58 -2.46 -22.55
N GLY A 99 -3.21 -1.68 -21.52
CA GLY A 99 -3.21 -0.22 -21.58
C GLY A 99 -4.59 0.42 -21.42
N LYS A 100 -5.66 -0.38 -21.30
CA LYS A 100 -7.04 0.06 -21.14
C LYS A 100 -7.86 -0.92 -20.31
N THR A 101 -8.86 -0.42 -19.57
CA THR A 101 -9.84 -1.26 -18.88
C THR A 101 -11.08 -1.52 -19.72
N PRO A 102 -11.85 -2.59 -19.44
CA PRO A 102 -13.24 -2.64 -19.85
C PRO A 102 -14.04 -1.44 -19.31
N VAL A 103 -15.21 -1.17 -19.89
CA VAL A 103 -16.10 -0.09 -19.44
C VAL A 103 -16.53 -0.36 -18.00
N ILE A 104 -16.21 0.57 -17.12
CA ILE A 104 -16.58 0.54 -15.70
C ILE A 104 -17.79 1.43 -15.51
N LYS A 105 -18.83 0.86 -14.90
CA LYS A 105 -20.11 1.54 -14.74
C LYS A 105 -20.21 2.35 -13.45
N GLY A 106 -20.91 3.47 -13.54
CA GLY A 106 -21.30 4.28 -12.39
C GLY A 106 -20.17 5.09 -11.76
N PHE A 107 -19.18 5.53 -12.53
CA PHE A 107 -18.30 6.61 -12.08
C PHE A 107 -19.11 7.86 -11.78
N LYS A 108 -18.68 8.65 -10.79
CA LYS A 108 -19.34 9.91 -10.45
C LYS A 108 -18.54 11.10 -10.93
N SER A 109 -19.19 12.00 -11.65
CA SER A 109 -18.60 13.27 -12.06
C SER A 109 -18.57 14.26 -10.91
N LYS A 110 -17.76 15.34 -11.04
CA LYS A 110 -17.76 16.46 -10.09
C LYS A 110 -19.15 17.10 -9.93
N ALA A 111 -20.00 17.01 -10.96
CA ALA A 111 -21.37 17.50 -10.96
C ALA A 111 -22.38 16.48 -10.34
N GLY A 112 -21.91 15.38 -9.76
CA GLY A 112 -22.75 14.36 -9.13
C GLY A 112 -23.43 13.38 -10.09
N LYS A 113 -23.31 13.58 -11.41
CA LYS A 113 -23.88 12.67 -12.42
C LYS A 113 -23.06 11.40 -12.55
N SER A 114 -23.74 10.26 -12.60
CA SER A 114 -23.14 8.97 -12.89
C SER A 114 -22.86 8.81 -14.38
N PHE A 115 -21.71 8.22 -14.74
CA PHE A 115 -21.34 7.90 -16.11
C PHE A 115 -20.55 6.59 -16.17
N ASP A 116 -20.54 5.99 -17.36
CA ASP A 116 -19.80 4.76 -17.64
C ASP A 116 -18.62 5.13 -18.54
N ALA A 117 -17.42 4.65 -18.21
CA ALA A 117 -16.21 4.92 -18.99
C ALA A 117 -15.20 3.78 -18.83
N SER A 118 -14.34 3.61 -19.83
CA SER A 118 -13.10 2.88 -19.67
C SER A 118 -12.03 3.79 -19.06
N LEU A 119 -10.96 3.20 -18.54
CA LEU A 119 -9.75 3.91 -18.13
C LEU A 119 -8.60 3.54 -19.04
N LYS A 120 -7.74 4.49 -19.38
CA LYS A 120 -6.51 4.27 -20.15
C LYS A 120 -5.37 5.10 -19.59
N PHE A 121 -4.15 4.81 -20.03
CA PHE A 121 -3.01 5.69 -19.80
C PHE A 121 -2.93 6.80 -20.85
N ASP A 122 -2.57 8.00 -20.43
CA ASP A 122 -2.13 9.07 -21.34
C ASP A 122 -0.61 8.98 -21.64
N ALA A 123 -0.07 9.99 -22.33
CA ALA A 123 1.35 10.05 -22.68
C ALA A 123 2.29 10.08 -21.45
N ASP A 124 1.81 10.60 -20.31
CA ASP A 124 2.54 10.70 -19.06
C ASP A 124 2.32 9.47 -18.14
N PHE A 125 1.59 8.46 -18.63
CA PHE A 125 1.14 7.29 -17.88
C PHE A 125 0.24 7.64 -16.67
N GLN A 126 -0.54 8.71 -16.77
CA GLN A 126 -1.63 9.00 -15.84
C GLN A 126 -2.92 8.30 -16.28
N VAL A 127 -3.73 7.91 -15.30
CA VAL A 127 -5.00 7.21 -15.56
C VAL A 127 -6.09 8.21 -15.91
N VAL A 128 -6.49 8.21 -17.18
CA VAL A 128 -7.53 9.09 -17.75
C VAL A 128 -8.76 8.29 -18.17
N TYR A 129 -9.90 8.96 -18.28
CA TYR A 129 -11.13 8.34 -18.78
C TYR A 129 -11.09 8.21 -20.30
N ASP A 130 -11.56 7.06 -20.78
CA ASP A 130 -11.81 6.77 -22.18
C ASP A 130 -13.31 6.51 -22.34
N PHE A 131 -14.02 7.51 -22.84
CA PHE A 131 -15.46 7.40 -23.05
C PHE A 131 -15.71 6.67 -24.36
N PRO A 132 -16.54 5.62 -24.39
CA PRO A 132 -16.96 5.03 -25.65
C PRO A 132 -17.68 6.09 -26.47
N GLU A 133 -17.32 6.23 -27.75
CA GLU A 133 -18.04 7.11 -28.67
C GLU A 133 -19.52 6.69 -28.69
N LYS A 134 -20.39 7.62 -28.30
CA LYS A 134 -21.82 7.47 -28.52
C LYS A 134 -22.06 7.63 -30.02
N ASN A 135 -22.25 6.52 -30.73
CA ASN A 135 -23.02 6.54 -31.98
C ASN A 135 -24.47 6.89 -31.67
#